data_AF-A0AA39MFV3-F1
#
_entry.id   AF-A0AA39MFV3-F1
#
_cell.length_a   1.000
_cell.length_b   1.000
_cell.length_c   1.000
_cell.angle_alpha   90.00
_cell.angle_beta   90.00
_cell.angle_gamma   90.00
#
_symmetry.space_group_name_H-M   'P 1'
#
loop_
_entity.id
_entity.type
_entity.pdbx_description
1 polymer ?
#
loop_
_entity_poly.entity_id
_entity_poly.type
_entity_poly.pdbx_seq_one_letter_code
_entity_poly.pdbx_strand_id
1 'polypeptide(L)'
;MCTNPILLALTRPDLPGISDFGARHREIRIGNTTEQATPQGMLLAGDKKLRGSPGYRSISSKNWCPDMDSHVVLAACKAYQSAKLKIVKGKDGATKGYIGIFTDSLVRALRSSYCTRETTYVDLVRCLDQTFYQTPVVAGKRRDACLWYQE
;
A
#
# COMPACT_ATOMS: atom_id res chain seq x y z
N MET A 1 -10.62 25.63 1.07
CA MET A 1 -11.06 24.67 0.04
C MET A 1 -9.83 23.91 -0.43
N CYS A 2 -9.58 22.72 0.12
CA CYS A 2 -8.42 21.90 -0.25
C CYS A 2 -8.92 20.70 -1.06
N THR A 3 -8.84 20.80 -2.38
CA THR A 3 -9.05 19.67 -3.28
C THR A 3 -7.89 18.70 -3.11
N ASN A 4 -8.14 17.63 -2.36
CA ASN A 4 -7.16 16.63 -1.99
C ASN A 4 -7.18 15.48 -3.03
N PRO A 5 -6.09 15.22 -3.77
CA PRO A 5 -6.07 14.20 -4.81
C PRO A 5 -6.21 12.76 -4.28
N ILE A 6 -6.06 12.54 -2.97
CA ILE A 6 -6.26 11.24 -2.31
C ILE A 6 -7.74 10.85 -2.25
N LEU A 7 -8.66 11.83 -2.14
CA LEU A 7 -10.08 11.56 -2.05
C LEU A 7 -10.70 11.16 -3.40
N LEU A 8 -10.10 11.59 -4.52
CA LEU A 8 -10.58 11.27 -5.86
C LEU A 8 -10.34 9.80 -6.27
N ALA A 9 -9.42 9.11 -5.58
CA ALA A 9 -9.12 7.71 -5.87
C ALA A 9 -10.13 6.71 -5.27
N LEU A 10 -11.02 7.17 -4.37
CA LEU A 10 -11.98 6.32 -3.67
C LEU A 10 -13.43 6.47 -4.14
N THR A 11 -13.68 7.27 -5.19
CA THR A 11 -15.02 7.48 -5.76
C THR A 11 -15.03 7.37 -7.29
N ARG A 12 -15.07 6.13 -7.79
CA ARG A 12 -15.65 5.84 -9.10
C ARG A 12 -16.49 4.55 -9.03
N PRO A 13 -17.83 4.64 -9.04
CA PRO A 13 -18.66 3.55 -9.50
C PRO A 13 -18.62 3.51 -11.04
N ASP A 14 -18.89 2.32 -11.60
CA ASP A 14 -19.12 2.01 -13.01
C ASP A 14 -17.93 1.65 -13.91
N LEU A 15 -17.82 0.33 -14.16
CA LEU A 15 -17.51 -0.25 -15.47
C LEU A 15 -18.45 -1.47 -15.69
N PRO A 16 -19.13 -1.59 -16.84
CA PRO A 16 -20.03 -2.71 -17.12
C PRO A 16 -19.31 -3.88 -17.82
N GLY A 17 -19.78 -5.09 -17.50
CA GLY A 17 -19.88 -6.23 -18.43
C GLY A 17 -18.63 -7.07 -18.69
N ILE A 18 -18.49 -8.18 -17.95
CA ILE A 18 -17.96 -9.44 -18.51
C ILE A 18 -18.81 -10.59 -17.94
N SER A 19 -19.60 -11.21 -18.82
CA SER A 19 -20.36 -12.43 -18.57
C SER A 19 -19.49 -13.68 -18.71
N ASP A 20 -19.78 -14.62 -17.81
CA ASP A 20 -19.65 -16.07 -17.90
C ASP A 20 -18.25 -16.71 -18.06
N PHE A 21 -17.77 -17.33 -16.97
CA PHE A 21 -16.92 -18.52 -17.02
C PHE A 21 -17.22 -19.42 -15.82
N GLY A 22 -18.03 -20.45 -16.07
CA GLY A 22 -17.78 -21.83 -15.64
C GLY A 22 -17.57 -22.09 -14.14
N ALA A 23 -18.64 -22.57 -13.49
CA ALA A 23 -18.62 -23.13 -12.14
C ALA A 23 -17.55 -24.22 -11.95
N ARG A 24 -16.62 -24.02 -11.00
CA ARG A 24 -15.90 -25.11 -10.32
C ARG A 24 -15.68 -24.76 -8.84
N HIS A 25 -16.39 -25.51 -8.00
CA HIS A 25 -16.15 -25.84 -6.59
C HIS A 25 -15.57 -24.72 -5.68
N ARG A 26 -16.46 -23.99 -5.00
CA ARG A 26 -16.10 -23.23 -3.78
C ARG A 26 -15.89 -24.22 -2.64
N GLU A 27 -14.63 -24.54 -2.34
CA GLU A 27 -14.28 -24.93 -0.98
C GLU A 27 -14.38 -23.67 -0.11
N ILE A 28 -15.52 -23.53 0.58
CA ILE A 28 -15.73 -22.49 1.57
C ILE A 28 -14.85 -22.86 2.76
N ARG A 29 -13.68 -22.21 2.87
CA ARG A 29 -12.91 -22.23 4.11
C ARG A 29 -13.75 -21.48 5.16
N ILE A 30 -14.55 -22.21 5.94
CA ILE A 30 -15.26 -21.66 7.10
C ILE A 30 -14.18 -21.36 8.13
N GLY A 31 -13.63 -20.15 8.07
CA GLY A 31 -12.97 -19.56 9.22
C GLY A 31 -14.00 -19.52 10.35
N ASN A 32 -13.59 -19.96 11.53
CA ASN A 32 -14.28 -19.73 12.78
C ASN A 32 -14.86 -18.31 12.78
N THR A 33 -16.17 -18.21 13.01
CA THR A 33 -16.91 -16.95 13.11
C THR A 33 -16.20 -16.06 14.12
N THR A 34 -15.36 -15.13 13.66
CA THR A 34 -15.01 -13.97 14.45
C THR A 34 -16.33 -13.33 14.83
N GLU A 35 -16.63 -13.23 16.12
CA GLU A 35 -17.71 -12.37 16.63
C GLU A 35 -17.68 -11.09 15.80
N GLN A 36 -18.84 -10.70 15.25
CA GLN A 36 -18.92 -9.57 14.33
C GLN A 36 -18.36 -8.34 15.04
N ALA A 37 -17.10 -8.00 14.73
CA ALA A 37 -16.46 -6.83 15.30
C ALA A 37 -17.19 -5.63 14.75
N THR A 38 -17.93 -4.93 15.62
CA THR A 38 -18.56 -3.67 15.22
C THR A 38 -17.46 -2.64 14.97
N PRO A 39 -17.63 -1.71 14.02
CA PRO A 39 -16.67 -0.61 13.82
C PRO A 39 -16.34 0.12 15.14
N GLN A 40 -17.34 0.30 16.00
CA GLN A 40 -17.19 0.90 17.32
C GLN A 40 -16.33 0.03 18.25
N GLY A 41 -16.55 -1.29 18.27
CA GLY A 41 -15.74 -2.24 19.00
C GLY A 41 -14.28 -2.25 18.55
N MET A 42 -14.04 -2.17 17.23
CA MET A 42 -12.70 -2.07 16.65
C MET A 42 -11.99 -0.78 17.06
N LEU A 43 -12.70 0.36 16.99
CA LEU A 43 -12.17 1.66 17.41
C LEU A 43 -11.83 1.66 18.91
N LEU A 44 -12.73 1.15 19.75
CA LEU A 44 -12.52 1.09 21.20
C LEU A 44 -11.34 0.17 21.57
N ALA A 45 -11.21 -0.98 20.89
CA ALA A 45 -10.07 -1.88 21.08
C ALA A 45 -8.75 -1.20 20.68
N GLY A 46 -8.74 -0.48 19.55
CA GLY A 46 -7.59 0.32 19.11
C GLY A 46 -7.22 1.43 20.11
N ASP A 47 -8.22 2.17 20.59
CA ASP A 47 -8.07 3.25 21.58
C ASP A 47 -7.44 2.74 22.88
N LYS A 48 -7.92 1.60 23.40
CA LYS A 48 -7.33 0.93 24.57
C LYS A 48 -5.89 0.50 24.33
N LYS A 49 -5.60 -0.08 23.16
CA LYS A 49 -4.27 -0.60 22.83
C LYS A 49 -3.22 0.50 22.68
N LEU A 50 -3.61 1.67 22.18
CA LEU A 50 -2.71 2.79 21.89
C LEU A 50 -2.55 3.77 23.06
N ARG A 51 -3.32 3.64 24.13
CA ARG A 51 -3.34 4.56 25.28
C ARG A 51 -1.96 4.80 25.93
N GLY A 52 -1.04 3.86 25.83
CA GLY A 52 0.33 3.96 26.35
C GLY A 52 1.38 4.45 25.35
N SER A 53 0.99 4.71 24.10
CA SER A 53 1.93 5.11 23.06
C SER A 53 2.29 6.60 23.17
N PRO A 54 3.57 6.99 22.96
CA PRO A 54 3.95 8.39 22.85
C PRO A 54 3.13 9.10 21.77
N GLY A 55 2.63 10.31 22.06
CA GLY A 55 1.81 11.08 21.11
C GLY A 55 0.38 10.56 20.92
N TYR A 56 -0.10 9.68 21.80
CA TYR A 56 -1.46 9.14 21.74
C TYR A 56 -2.54 10.22 21.75
N ARG A 57 -3.44 10.13 20.78
CA ARG A 57 -4.70 10.88 20.72
C ARG A 57 -5.82 9.89 20.50
N SER A 58 -6.89 10.00 21.30
CA SER A 58 -8.01 9.06 21.21
C SER A 58 -8.59 9.04 19.80
N ILE A 59 -8.71 7.85 19.21
CA ILE A 59 -9.25 7.62 17.86
C ILE A 59 -10.74 7.95 17.83
N SER A 60 -11.43 7.80 18.96
CA SER A 60 -12.84 8.18 19.11
C SER A 60 -13.06 9.68 19.33
N SER A 61 -12.00 10.50 19.34
CA SER A 61 -12.16 11.97 19.45
C SER A 61 -12.83 12.53 18.20
N LYS A 62 -13.81 13.43 18.39
CA LYS A 62 -14.47 14.14 17.26
C LYS A 62 -13.48 14.90 16.37
N ASN A 63 -12.35 15.34 16.95
CA ASN A 63 -11.29 16.07 16.26
C ASN A 63 -10.08 15.17 15.98
N TRP A 64 -10.28 13.85 15.94
CA TRP A 64 -9.22 12.94 15.56
C TRP A 64 -8.83 13.20 14.11
N CYS A 65 -7.54 13.38 13.91
CA CYS A 65 -6.92 13.39 12.60
C CYS A 65 -5.71 12.46 12.66
N PRO A 66 -5.45 11.70 11.59
CA PRO A 66 -4.20 10.95 11.50
C PRO A 66 -3.03 11.93 11.52
N ASP A 67 -1.98 11.59 12.26
CA ASP A 67 -0.73 12.33 12.19
C ASP A 67 -0.11 12.13 10.80
N MET A 68 -0.25 13.15 9.96
CA MET A 68 0.26 13.13 8.60
C MET A 68 1.79 13.27 8.54
N ASP A 69 2.43 13.56 9.67
CA ASP A 69 3.87 13.78 9.77
C ASP A 69 4.62 12.49 10.13
N SER A 70 3.89 11.49 10.61
CA SER A 70 4.44 10.21 11.05
C SER A 70 4.68 9.21 9.90
N HIS A 71 4.05 9.40 8.74
CA HIS A 71 4.04 8.40 7.67
C HIS A 71 4.70 8.87 6.38
N VAL A 72 5.14 7.88 5.60
CA VAL A 72 5.66 8.03 4.24
C VAL A 72 4.85 7.13 3.34
N VAL A 73 4.39 7.66 2.21
CA VAL A 73 3.64 6.93 1.19
C VAL A 73 4.54 6.70 -0.01
N LEU A 74 4.74 5.43 -0.38
CA LEU A 74 5.32 5.05 -1.66
C LEU A 74 4.18 4.63 -2.59
N ALA A 75 4.04 5.30 -3.72
CA ALA A 75 3.04 4.98 -4.73
C ALA A 75 3.72 4.51 -6.01
N ALA A 76 3.09 3.54 -6.68
CA ALA A 76 3.58 2.96 -7.92
C ALA A 76 3.64 3.95 -9.07
N CYS A 77 2.77 4.96 -9.06
CA CYS A 77 2.60 5.89 -10.14
C CYS A 77 2.07 7.25 -9.66
N LYS A 78 2.22 8.28 -10.49
CA LYS A 78 1.58 9.59 -10.28
C LYS A 78 0.06 9.48 -10.40
N ALA A 79 -0.66 10.50 -9.92
CA ALA A 79 -2.13 10.51 -9.89
C ALA A 79 -2.81 10.32 -11.26
N TYR A 80 -2.12 10.65 -12.36
CA TYR A 80 -2.63 10.53 -13.74
C TYR A 80 -2.10 9.28 -14.47
N GLN A 81 -1.31 8.45 -13.80
CA GLN A 81 -0.73 7.23 -14.36
C GLN A 81 -1.45 5.98 -13.80
N SER A 82 -1.13 4.80 -14.34
CA SER A 82 -1.71 3.54 -13.85
C SER A 82 -0.61 2.52 -13.59
N ALA A 83 -0.66 1.89 -12.43
CA ALA A 83 0.21 0.76 -12.11
C ALA A 83 -0.08 -0.42 -13.04
N LYS A 84 0.97 -1.10 -13.52
CA LYS A 84 0.88 -2.21 -14.46
C LYS A 84 1.45 -3.50 -13.88
N LEU A 85 1.00 -4.61 -14.47
CA LEU A 85 1.52 -5.94 -14.23
C LEU A 85 2.51 -6.32 -15.35
N LYS A 86 3.49 -7.17 -15.04
CA LYS A 86 4.33 -7.85 -16.02
C LYS A 86 4.16 -9.36 -15.94
N ILE A 87 4.33 -10.02 -17.08
CA ILE A 87 4.32 -11.48 -17.19
C ILE A 87 5.63 -12.04 -16.63
N VAL A 88 5.51 -13.04 -15.75
CA VAL A 88 6.63 -13.84 -15.28
C VAL A 88 6.68 -15.10 -16.12
N LYS A 89 7.78 -15.30 -16.86
CA LYS A 89 8.01 -16.51 -17.65
C LYS A 89 8.75 -17.57 -16.84
N GLY A 90 8.36 -18.83 -17.01
CA GLY A 90 9.10 -20.00 -16.54
C GLY A 90 10.35 -20.27 -17.39
N LYS A 91 11.17 -21.24 -16.96
CA LYS A 91 12.39 -21.64 -17.70
C LYS A 91 12.08 -22.21 -19.09
N ASP A 92 10.89 -22.76 -19.25
CA ASP A 92 10.28 -23.25 -20.49
C ASP A 92 9.68 -22.14 -21.36
N GLY A 93 9.78 -20.87 -20.94
CA GLY A 93 9.19 -19.73 -21.65
C GLY A 93 7.67 -19.59 -21.45
N ALA A 94 7.02 -20.53 -20.76
CA ALA A 94 5.59 -20.48 -20.48
C ALA A 94 5.27 -19.40 -19.44
N THR A 95 4.07 -18.80 -19.54
CA THR A 95 3.61 -17.83 -18.54
C THR A 95 3.37 -18.55 -17.21
N LYS A 96 4.18 -18.22 -16.20
CA LYS A 96 4.07 -18.75 -14.83
C LYS A 96 3.15 -17.90 -13.95
N GLY A 97 2.99 -16.62 -14.28
CA GLY A 97 2.10 -15.72 -13.55
C GLY A 97 2.28 -14.26 -13.91
N TYR A 98 1.67 -13.39 -13.10
CA TYR A 98 1.73 -11.94 -13.24
C TYR A 98 2.20 -11.31 -11.92
N ILE A 99 3.04 -10.29 -12.02
CA ILE A 99 3.49 -9.52 -10.85
C ILE A 99 3.39 -8.02 -11.14
N GLY A 100 3.04 -7.22 -10.13
CA GLY A 100 3.07 -5.77 -10.24
C GLY A 100 4.48 -5.26 -10.47
N ILE A 101 4.68 -4.40 -11.46
CA ILE A 101 6.00 -3.86 -11.80
C ILE A 101 6.61 -3.12 -10.60
N PHE A 102 5.82 -2.28 -9.94
CA PHE A 102 6.27 -1.53 -8.76
C PHE A 102 6.65 -2.45 -7.60
N THR A 103 5.78 -3.40 -7.24
CA THR A 103 6.03 -4.30 -6.11
C THR A 103 7.22 -5.22 -6.37
N ASP A 104 7.37 -5.75 -7.59
CA ASP A 104 8.54 -6.54 -7.97
C ASP A 104 9.83 -5.72 -7.84
N SER A 105 9.83 -4.50 -8.38
CA SER A 105 10.97 -3.60 -8.30
C SER A 105 11.31 -3.22 -6.86
N LEU A 106 10.30 -2.93 -6.03
CA LEU A 106 10.46 -2.64 -4.61
C LEU A 106 11.11 -3.80 -3.86
N VAL A 107 10.61 -5.03 -4.05
CA VAL A 107 11.18 -6.22 -3.42
C VAL A 107 12.62 -6.45 -3.89
N ARG A 108 12.91 -6.26 -5.17
CA ARG A 108 14.28 -6.37 -5.71
C ARG A 108 15.22 -5.33 -5.11
N ALA A 109 14.78 -4.08 -5.00
CA ALA A 109 15.57 -2.99 -4.41
C ALA A 109 15.86 -3.27 -2.92
N LEU A 110 14.86 -3.70 -2.15
CA LEU A 110 15.04 -4.01 -0.72
C LEU A 110 15.92 -5.23 -0.46
N ARG A 111 15.95 -6.19 -1.40
CA ARG A 111 16.80 -7.39 -1.30
C ARG A 111 18.20 -7.19 -1.87
N SER A 112 18.45 -6.06 -2.52
CA SER A 112 19.75 -5.72 -3.07
C SER A 112 20.66 -5.11 -2.00
N SER A 113 21.96 -5.08 -2.27
CA SER A 113 22.93 -4.36 -1.44
C SER A 113 22.88 -2.83 -1.63
N TYR A 114 21.95 -2.28 -2.43
CA TYR A 114 21.81 -0.84 -2.62
C TYR A 114 21.23 -0.12 -1.41
N CYS A 115 20.44 -0.81 -0.57
CA CYS A 115 19.86 -0.20 0.63
C CYS A 115 20.84 -0.28 1.81
N THR A 116 21.59 0.80 2.03
CA THR A 116 22.45 1.00 3.21
C THR A 116 21.66 1.56 4.39
N ARG A 117 22.27 1.62 5.59
CA ARG A 117 21.68 2.24 6.80
C ARG A 117 21.29 3.71 6.64
N GLU A 118 21.90 4.38 5.67
CA GLU A 118 21.70 5.81 5.35
C GLU A 118 20.70 6.03 4.21
N THR A 119 20.23 4.94 3.58
CA THR A 119 19.28 5.03 2.45
C THR A 119 17.97 5.64 2.92
N THR A 120 17.54 6.73 2.28
CA THR A 120 16.26 7.39 2.56
C THR A 120 15.11 6.81 1.72
N TYR A 121 13.86 7.17 2.03
CA TYR A 121 12.74 6.77 1.17
C TYR A 121 12.81 7.41 -0.23
N VAL A 122 13.37 8.62 -0.34
CA VAL A 122 13.63 9.26 -1.64
C VAL A 122 14.66 8.46 -2.44
N ASP A 123 15.74 8.02 -1.81
CA ASP A 123 16.77 7.21 -2.47
C ASP A 123 16.23 5.84 -2.88
N LEU A 124 15.41 5.22 -2.03
CA LEU A 124 14.72 3.97 -2.39
C LEU A 124 13.89 4.15 -3.67
N VAL A 125 13.08 5.22 -3.78
CA VAL A 125 12.27 5.48 -4.98
C VAL A 125 13.12 5.70 -6.23
N ARG A 126 14.29 6.33 -6.11
CA ARG A 126 15.23 6.52 -7.23
C ARG A 126 15.78 5.19 -7.77
N CYS A 127 15.86 4.16 -6.92
CA CYS A 127 16.28 2.82 -7.30
C CYS A 127 15.16 1.97 -7.94
N LEU A 128 13.91 2.46 -7.97
CA LEU A 128 12.78 1.71 -8.52
C LEU A 128 12.67 1.85 -10.04
N ASP A 129 12.19 0.78 -10.66
CA ASP A 129 11.96 0.70 -12.11
C ASP A 129 10.90 1.74 -12.52
N GLN A 130 11.31 2.68 -13.35
CA GLN A 130 10.42 3.62 -14.03
C GLN A 130 10.09 3.09 -15.41
N THR A 131 8.82 3.20 -15.80
CA THR A 131 8.35 2.80 -17.12
C THR A 131 7.56 3.94 -17.74
N PHE A 132 7.26 3.85 -19.04
CA PHE A 132 6.42 4.82 -19.72
C PHE A 132 5.03 5.01 -19.06
N TYR A 133 4.48 3.95 -18.45
CA TYR A 133 3.13 3.97 -17.87
C TYR A 133 3.08 4.33 -16.39
N GLN A 134 4.21 4.22 -15.68
CA GLN A 134 4.27 4.41 -14.23
C GLN A 134 5.63 4.94 -13.77
N THR A 135 5.57 5.99 -12.96
CA THR A 135 6.72 6.59 -12.28
C THR A 135 6.47 6.51 -10.78
N PRO A 136 7.22 5.68 -10.03
CA PRO A 136 7.08 5.60 -8.59
C PRO A 136 7.33 6.97 -7.93
N VAL A 137 6.57 7.26 -6.88
CA VAL A 137 6.66 8.52 -6.14
C VAL A 137 6.64 8.29 -4.63
N VAL A 138 7.29 9.19 -3.91
CA VAL A 138 7.24 9.25 -2.43
C VAL A 138 6.56 10.54 -1.98
N ALA A 139 5.70 10.43 -0.97
CA ALA A 139 5.03 11.54 -0.32
C ALA A 139 5.07 11.38 1.22
N GLY A 140 4.85 12.48 1.94
CA GLY A 140 4.91 12.54 3.41
C GLY A 140 6.07 13.41 3.90
N LYS A 141 5.93 14.00 5.11
CA LYS A 141 6.94 14.92 5.65
C LYS A 141 8.28 14.25 5.96
N ARG A 142 8.25 12.94 6.25
CA ARG A 142 9.44 12.14 6.56
C ARG A 142 10.04 11.41 5.36
N ARG A 143 9.72 11.80 4.13
CA ARG A 143 10.26 11.14 2.92
C ARG A 143 11.79 11.15 2.85
N ASP A 144 12.42 12.14 3.46
CA ASP A 144 13.89 12.29 3.51
C ASP A 144 14.51 11.57 4.72
N ALA A 145 13.70 10.92 5.56
CA ALA A 145 14.18 10.10 6.67
C ALA A 145 14.80 8.79 6.15
N CYS A 146 15.72 8.24 6.93
CA CYS A 146 16.31 6.93 6.67
C CYS A 146 15.25 5.84 6.73
N LEU A 147 15.32 4.91 5.79
CA LEU A 147 14.44 3.76 5.67
C LEU A 147 14.56 2.83 6.89
N TRP A 148 15.80 2.65 7.35
CA TRP A 148 16.12 1.79 8.47
C TRP A 148 16.19 2.59 9.77
N TYR A 149 15.78 1.95 10.86
CA TYR A 149 15.96 2.51 12.19
C TYR A 149 17.44 2.78 12.46
N GLN A 150 17.72 3.96 12.98
CA GLN A 150 19.07 4.36 13.38
C GLN A 150 19.10 4.35 14.92
N GLU A 151 19.87 3.42 15.49
CA GLU A 151 20.28 3.45 16.89
C GLU A 151 21.30 4.57 17.13
#